data_AF-A0A8D0HBC7-F1
#
_entry.id   AF-A0A8D0HBC7-F1
#
_cell.length_a   1.000
_cell.length_b   1.000
_cell.length_c   1.000
_cell.angle_alpha   90.00
_cell.angle_beta   90.00
_cell.angle_gamma   90.00
#
_symmetry.space_group_name_H-M   'P 1'
#
loop_
_entity.id
_entity.type
_entity.pdbx_description
1 polymer ?
#
loop_
_entity_poly.entity_id
_entity_poly.type
_entity_poly.pdbx_seq_one_letter_code
_entity_poly.pdbx_strand_id
1 'polypeptide(L)'
;MGILAKCIHIQEPLQYYNRRLPASDGSGKSSYTLQQGINDESCPNWNECDSNPSSVYWKMASKMFAEAACGVVQVMLNGSIEAGAFRSHSIFGSVEILNLDPTKVSTVKIWLMHDLGGPQSESCTGPSVTKLKDMLKGRNFQVSCEDNYRPVLLVQCISKPNHEACRLCTSATSL
;
A
#
# COMPACT_ATOMS: atom_id res chain seq x y z
N MET A 1 -1.26 -3.06 1.39
CA MET A 1 -1.35 -1.89 0.50
C MET A 1 0.03 -1.30 0.44
N GLY A 2 0.63 -1.29 -0.75
CA GLY A 2 1.95 -0.70 -0.96
C GLY A 2 1.79 0.71 -1.52
N ILE A 3 2.65 1.62 -1.07
CA ILE A 3 2.84 2.91 -1.70
C ILE A 3 3.67 2.71 -2.98
N LEU A 4 3.36 3.43 -4.04
CA LEU A 4 4.24 3.59 -5.21
C LEU A 4 4.79 5.03 -5.21
N ALA A 5 6.11 5.19 -5.10
CA ALA A 5 6.77 6.50 -5.05
C ALA A 5 7.72 6.70 -6.23
N LYS A 6 7.80 7.93 -6.76
CA LYS A 6 8.49 8.23 -8.03
C LYS A 6 10.01 8.27 -7.96
N CYS A 7 10.59 8.51 -6.79
CA CYS A 7 12.05 8.62 -6.68
C CYS A 7 12.56 7.93 -5.40
N ILE A 8 12.28 6.63 -5.32
CA ILE A 8 13.14 5.73 -4.54
C ILE A 8 14.48 5.68 -5.26
N HIS A 9 15.30 6.72 -5.08
CA HIS A 9 16.70 6.62 -5.37
C HIS A 9 17.28 5.68 -4.31
N ILE A 10 17.51 4.42 -4.70
CA ILE A 10 18.41 3.54 -3.96
C ILE A 10 19.81 4.11 -4.15
N GLN A 11 20.09 5.21 -3.46
CA GLN A 11 21.42 5.76 -3.40
C GLN A 11 22.11 4.91 -2.34
N GLU A 12 22.82 3.87 -2.78
CA GLU A 12 23.77 3.20 -1.91
C GLU A 12 24.80 4.24 -1.43
N PRO A 13 25.02 4.30 -0.12
CA PRO A 13 26.38 4.24 0.36
C PRO A 13 26.59 2.85 0.95
N LEU A 14 27.23 1.97 0.18
CA LEU A 14 27.91 0.79 0.71
C LEU A 14 29.06 1.22 1.63
N GLN A 15 28.77 1.76 2.82
CA GLN A 15 29.76 1.86 3.90
C GLN A 15 29.19 1.86 5.33
N TYR A 16 27.88 1.63 5.54
CA TYR A 16 27.41 1.49 6.93
C TYR A 16 26.16 0.63 7.08
N TYR A 17 26.30 -0.68 6.83
CA TYR A 17 25.76 -1.76 7.66
C TYR A 17 26.07 -3.09 6.93
N ASN A 18 27.03 -3.85 7.45
CA ASN A 18 27.13 -5.27 7.13
C ASN A 18 25.93 -6.00 7.77
N ARG A 19 24.77 -5.92 7.12
CA ARG A 19 23.70 -6.89 7.29
C ARG A 19 23.15 -7.23 5.92
N ARG A 20 23.62 -8.36 5.39
CA ARG A 20 23.05 -9.05 4.23
C ARG A 20 21.55 -9.25 4.54
N LEU A 21 20.68 -8.43 3.97
CA LEU A 21 19.23 -8.66 4.02
C LEU A 21 18.95 -9.80 3.02
N PRO A 22 18.50 -10.99 3.46
CA PRO A 22 17.97 -11.95 2.52
C PRO A 22 16.71 -11.35 1.89
N ALA A 23 16.61 -11.41 0.57
CA ALA A 23 15.37 -11.15 -0.13
C ALA A 23 14.33 -12.18 0.38
N SER A 24 13.40 -11.73 1.23
CA SER A 24 12.27 -12.54 1.68
C SER A 24 11.03 -12.09 0.90
N ASP A 25 10.87 -12.68 -0.27
CA ASP A 25 9.56 -12.84 -0.89
C ASP A 25 8.74 -13.80 -0.02
N GLY A 26 7.63 -13.31 0.54
CA GLY A 26 6.59 -14.12 1.19
C GLY A 26 6.92 -14.94 2.46
N SER A 27 8.18 -15.09 2.85
CA SER A 27 8.55 -16.00 3.95
C SER A 27 8.57 -15.28 5.31
N GLY A 28 7.47 -15.36 6.07
CA GLY A 28 7.45 -14.97 7.48
C GLY A 28 8.29 -15.94 8.31
N LYS A 29 9.54 -15.60 8.61
CA LYS A 29 10.42 -16.38 9.50
C LYS A 29 10.51 -15.69 10.85
N SER A 30 10.13 -16.39 11.91
CA SER A 30 10.24 -15.93 13.30
C SER A 30 11.35 -16.72 14.00
N SER A 31 12.14 -16.07 14.86
CA SER A 31 13.12 -16.74 15.72
C SER A 31 12.92 -16.23 17.14
N TYR A 32 12.35 -17.07 18.01
CA TYR A 32 12.56 -17.06 19.46
C TYR A 32 12.16 -18.43 20.07
N THR A 33 13.14 -19.28 20.34
CA THR A 33 13.09 -20.30 21.40
C THR A 33 14.39 -20.21 22.18
N LEU A 34 14.42 -20.71 23.42
CA LEU A 34 15.61 -20.75 24.32
C LEU A 34 16.80 -21.58 23.78
N GLN A 35 16.77 -21.89 22.49
CA GLN A 35 17.76 -22.63 21.73
C GLN A 35 18.01 -21.81 20.46
N GLN A 36 19.27 -21.47 20.20
CA GLN A 36 19.73 -20.55 19.15
C GLN A 36 19.31 -20.98 17.73
N GLY A 37 18.04 -20.81 17.36
CA GLY A 37 17.46 -21.32 16.11
C GLY A 37 16.21 -20.58 15.65
N ILE A 38 15.85 -20.80 14.37
CA ILE A 38 14.59 -20.36 13.78
C ILE A 38 13.51 -21.37 14.20
N ASN A 39 12.32 -20.89 14.55
CA ASN A 39 11.19 -21.78 14.78
C ASN A 39 10.54 -22.11 13.43
N ASP A 40 10.76 -23.32 12.94
CA ASP A 40 10.21 -23.79 11.66
C ASP A 40 8.80 -24.39 11.81
N GLU A 41 8.31 -24.61 13.04
CA GLU A 41 6.99 -25.20 13.30
C GLU A 41 5.87 -24.16 13.24
N SER A 42 6.10 -22.97 13.80
CA SER A 42 5.08 -21.92 13.85
C SER A 42 5.70 -20.53 14.07
N CYS A 43 5.01 -19.51 13.54
CA CYS A 43 5.34 -18.11 13.80
C CYS A 43 4.17 -17.45 14.54
N PRO A 44 4.44 -16.58 15.53
CA PRO A 44 3.39 -15.83 16.18
C PRO A 44 2.63 -14.98 15.16
N ASN A 45 1.32 -14.95 15.30
CA ASN A 45 0.45 -14.17 14.43
C ASN A 45 0.71 -12.66 14.64
N TRP A 46 0.35 -11.84 13.65
CA TRP A 46 0.64 -10.41 13.63
C TRP A 46 0.14 -9.67 14.87
N ASN A 47 -1.01 -10.10 15.42
CA ASN A 47 -1.66 -9.49 16.58
C ASN A 47 -1.30 -10.15 17.92
N GLU A 48 -0.52 -11.23 17.92
CA GLU A 48 -0.17 -11.94 19.16
C GLU A 48 0.86 -11.16 19.99
N CYS A 49 1.74 -10.41 19.35
CA CYS A 49 2.63 -9.46 20.01
C CYS A 49 3.10 -8.34 19.07
N ASP A 50 3.23 -7.12 19.60
CA ASP A 50 3.63 -5.94 18.82
C ASP A 50 5.03 -6.06 18.20
N SER A 51 5.89 -6.85 18.84
CA SER A 51 7.30 -7.05 18.51
C SER A 51 7.60 -8.40 17.85
N ASN A 52 6.60 -9.09 17.27
CA ASN A 52 6.91 -10.29 16.47
C ASN A 52 7.85 -9.93 15.30
N PRO A 53 8.79 -10.82 14.91
CA PRO A 53 9.79 -10.52 13.89
C PRO A 53 9.21 -10.01 12.57
N SER A 54 8.10 -10.58 12.11
CA SER A 54 7.42 -10.15 10.88
C SER A 54 6.89 -8.71 10.99
N SER A 55 6.25 -8.37 12.12
CA SER A 55 5.73 -7.03 12.39
C SER A 55 6.84 -5.99 12.45
N VAL A 56 7.92 -6.28 13.17
CA VAL A 56 9.08 -5.38 13.26
C VAL A 56 9.72 -5.19 11.89
N TYR A 57 9.93 -6.28 11.14
CA TYR A 57 10.51 -6.23 9.81
C TYR A 57 9.70 -5.33 8.87
N TRP A 58 8.40 -5.58 8.74
CA TRP A 58 7.54 -4.83 7.82
C TRP A 58 7.35 -3.38 8.26
N LYS A 59 7.23 -3.10 9.57
CA LYS A 59 7.21 -1.71 10.08
C LYS A 59 8.50 -0.97 9.71
N MET A 60 9.67 -1.61 9.85
CA MET A 60 10.95 -0.99 9.50
C MET A 60 11.09 -0.76 7.99
N ALA A 61 10.78 -1.78 7.18
CA ALA A 61 10.83 -1.67 5.73
C ALA A 61 9.90 -0.56 5.20
N SER A 62 8.66 -0.51 5.70
CA SER A 62 7.69 0.52 5.34
C SER A 62 8.12 1.92 5.81
N LYS A 63 8.73 2.03 6.99
CA LYS A 63 9.32 3.30 7.43
C LYS A 63 10.39 3.78 6.45
N MET A 64 11.37 2.94 6.15
CA MET A 64 12.46 3.29 5.23
C MET A 64 11.93 3.65 3.83
N PHE A 65 10.92 2.93 3.36
CA PHE A 65 10.26 3.21 2.09
C PHE A 65 9.59 4.58 2.08
N ALA A 66 8.87 4.94 3.15
CA ALA A 66 8.20 6.23 3.27
C ALA A 66 9.19 7.40 3.40
N GLU A 67 10.28 7.24 4.16
CA GLU A 67 11.33 8.26 4.30
C GLU A 67 12.05 8.55 2.97
N ALA A 68 12.16 7.53 2.11
CA ALA A 68 12.77 7.63 0.78
C ALA A 68 11.80 8.15 -0.30
N ALA A 69 10.50 8.31 0.00
CA ALA A 69 9.52 8.71 -0.99
C ALA A 69 9.63 10.21 -1.35
N CYS A 70 9.45 10.53 -2.63
CA CYS A 70 9.43 11.91 -3.13
C CYS A 70 8.55 12.09 -4.36
N GLY A 71 8.25 13.34 -4.67
CA GLY A 71 7.40 13.76 -5.77
C GLY A 71 5.94 13.34 -5.57
N VAL A 72 5.39 12.66 -6.57
CA VAL A 72 4.03 12.14 -6.51
C VAL A 72 4.05 10.72 -5.93
N VAL A 73 3.40 10.56 -4.78
CA VAL A 73 3.15 9.28 -4.11
C VAL A 73 1.78 8.77 -4.54
N GLN A 74 1.69 7.52 -4.95
CA GLN A 74 0.45 6.84 -5.35
C GLN A 74 0.10 5.77 -4.32
N VAL A 75 -1.16 5.72 -3.93
CA VAL A 75 -1.69 4.81 -2.91
C VAL A 75 -2.88 4.09 -3.50
N MET A 76 -2.82 2.77 -3.58
CA MET A 76 -3.94 1.96 -4.03
C MET A 76 -4.70 1.41 -2.83
N LEU A 77 -6.00 1.69 -2.76
CA LEU A 77 -6.92 1.21 -1.72
C LEU A 77 -7.99 0.31 -2.34
N ASN A 78 -8.60 -0.56 -1.53
CA ASN A 78 -9.71 -1.42 -1.94
C ASN A 78 -11.03 -0.87 -1.39
N GLY A 79 -11.89 -0.36 -2.26
CA GLY A 79 -13.23 0.17 -1.95
C GLY A 79 -14.32 -0.90 -1.84
N SER A 80 -14.01 -2.16 -2.15
CA SER A 80 -14.92 -3.30 -1.97
C SER A 80 -14.81 -3.96 -0.60
N ILE A 81 -13.99 -3.44 0.31
CA ILE A 81 -13.91 -3.92 1.69
C ILE A 81 -15.02 -3.26 2.52
N GLU A 82 -15.96 -4.06 3.05
CA GLU A 82 -17.08 -3.58 3.86
C GLU A 82 -16.65 -2.83 5.14
N ALA A 83 -15.53 -3.23 5.73
CA ALA A 83 -14.96 -2.59 6.92
C ALA A 83 -14.27 -1.23 6.62
N GLY A 84 -14.35 -0.75 5.38
CA GLY A 84 -13.72 0.47 4.90
C GLY A 84 -12.32 0.25 4.30
N ALA A 85 -11.99 1.13 3.35
CA ALA A 85 -10.79 1.12 2.54
C ALA A 85 -9.53 1.57 3.29
N PHE A 86 -9.67 2.37 4.35
CA PHE A 86 -8.56 2.88 5.16
C PHE A 86 -8.74 2.59 6.66
N ARG A 87 -7.65 2.12 7.28
CA ARG A 87 -7.57 1.89 8.73
C ARG A 87 -6.36 2.63 9.30
N SER A 88 -6.57 3.44 10.34
CA SER A 88 -5.49 4.21 10.97
C SER A 88 -4.40 3.33 11.60
N HIS A 89 -4.73 2.11 12.03
CA HIS A 89 -3.78 1.14 12.60
C HIS A 89 -3.10 0.26 11.55
N SER A 90 -3.38 0.43 10.25
CA SER A 90 -2.64 -0.25 9.19
C SER A 90 -1.18 0.22 9.15
N ILE A 91 -0.29 -0.54 8.51
CA ILE A 91 1.10 -0.10 8.27
C ILE A 91 1.13 1.26 7.54
N PHE A 92 0.28 1.45 6.54
CA PHE A 92 0.16 2.73 5.85
C PHE A 92 -0.24 3.87 6.81
N GLY A 93 -1.28 3.65 7.62
CA GLY A 93 -1.80 4.65 8.56
C GLY A 93 -0.87 4.97 9.73
N SER A 94 -0.23 3.96 10.31
CA SER A 94 0.52 4.06 11.57
C SER A 94 2.04 4.24 11.38
N VAL A 95 2.56 3.93 10.19
CA VAL A 95 3.99 4.02 9.89
C VAL A 95 4.20 4.92 8.69
N GLU A 96 3.70 4.56 7.51
CA GLU A 96 4.15 5.19 6.28
C GLU A 96 3.74 6.66 6.19
N ILE A 97 2.46 6.99 6.43
CA ILE A 97 1.99 8.39 6.49
C ILE A 97 2.80 9.21 7.49
N LEU A 98 3.20 8.60 8.60
CA LEU A 98 3.95 9.28 9.65
C LEU A 98 5.40 9.57 9.29
N ASN A 99 5.94 8.89 8.29
CA ASN A 99 7.34 9.02 7.87
C ASN A 99 7.49 9.62 6.46
N LEU A 100 6.39 9.99 5.78
CA LEU A 100 6.44 10.81 4.58
C LEU A 100 6.93 12.22 4.90
N ASP A 101 7.85 12.73 4.07
CA ASP A 101 8.44 14.06 4.17
C ASP A 101 7.68 15.08 3.30
N PRO A 102 6.96 16.06 3.89
CA PRO A 102 6.21 17.08 3.15
C PRO A 102 7.07 18.04 2.34
N THR A 103 8.39 18.08 2.58
CA THR A 103 9.31 18.87 1.76
C THR A 103 9.70 18.16 0.47
N LYS A 104 9.60 16.83 0.43
CA LYS A 104 9.99 15.99 -0.72
C LYS A 104 8.80 15.46 -1.50
N VAL A 105 7.66 15.23 -0.85
CA VAL A 105 6.44 14.72 -1.46
C VAL A 105 5.51 15.87 -1.80
N SER A 106 5.26 16.07 -3.09
CA SER A 106 4.40 17.16 -3.58
C SER A 106 2.92 16.82 -3.50
N THR A 107 2.55 15.56 -3.76
CA THR A 107 1.16 15.13 -3.88
C THR A 107 1.00 13.66 -3.54
N VAL A 108 -0.06 13.32 -2.81
CA VAL A 108 -0.52 11.95 -2.60
C VAL A 108 -1.76 11.70 -3.47
N LYS A 109 -1.65 10.77 -4.42
CA LYS A 109 -2.74 10.32 -5.29
C LYS A 109 -3.30 9.00 -4.78
N ILE A 110 -4.57 9.00 -4.40
CA ILE A 110 -5.28 7.80 -3.96
C ILE A 110 -6.03 7.22 -5.16
N TRP A 111 -5.84 5.93 -5.41
CA TRP A 111 -6.63 5.14 -6.35
C TRP A 111 -7.50 4.19 -5.54
N LEU A 112 -8.79 4.48 -5.44
CA LEU A 112 -9.73 3.61 -4.76
C LEU A 112 -10.31 2.63 -5.78
N MET A 113 -9.87 1.38 -5.70
CA MET A 113 -10.24 0.34 -6.65
C MET A 113 -11.37 -0.50 -6.09
N HIS A 114 -12.35 -0.79 -6.93
CA HIS A 114 -13.39 -1.76 -6.62
C HIS A 114 -13.17 -3.04 -7.40
N ASP A 115 -13.55 -4.16 -6.81
CA ASP A 115 -13.56 -5.44 -7.49
C ASP A 115 -14.64 -5.44 -8.58
N LEU A 116 -14.33 -5.99 -9.75
CA LEU A 116 -15.30 -6.15 -10.84
C LEU A 116 -16.47 -7.03 -10.40
N GLY A 117 -17.67 -6.44 -10.35
CA GLY A 117 -18.91 -7.09 -9.87
C GLY A 117 -18.96 -7.28 -8.36
N GLY A 118 -18.00 -6.73 -7.62
CA GLY A 118 -17.98 -6.73 -6.16
C GLY A 118 -18.76 -5.55 -5.57
N PRO A 119 -18.90 -5.53 -4.23
CA PRO A 119 -19.58 -4.45 -3.54
C PRO A 119 -18.84 -3.11 -3.73
N GLN A 120 -19.60 -2.03 -3.80
CA GLN A 120 -19.07 -0.65 -3.82
C GLN A 120 -19.18 -0.09 -2.40
N SER A 121 -18.44 -0.69 -1.46
CA SER A 121 -18.58 -0.41 -0.02
C SER A 121 -18.09 0.98 0.37
N GLU A 122 -17.20 1.56 -0.41
CA GLU A 122 -16.68 2.90 -0.18
C GLU A 122 -16.49 3.66 -1.50
N SER A 123 -16.22 4.95 -1.43
CA SER A 123 -15.85 5.77 -2.59
C SER A 123 -14.79 6.78 -2.18
N CYS A 124 -14.26 7.55 -3.13
CA CYS A 124 -13.35 8.65 -2.79
C CYS A 124 -13.96 9.69 -1.83
N THR A 125 -15.28 9.77 -1.71
CA THR A 125 -15.99 10.64 -0.75
C THR A 125 -16.45 9.90 0.50
N GLY A 126 -16.11 8.61 0.64
CA GLY A 126 -16.48 7.77 1.76
C GLY A 126 -15.79 8.16 3.08
N PRO A 127 -16.29 7.65 4.22
CA PRO A 127 -15.87 8.08 5.55
C PRO A 127 -14.39 7.75 5.88
N SER A 128 -13.93 6.54 5.59
CA SER A 128 -12.55 6.12 5.85
C SER A 128 -11.56 6.83 4.91
N VAL A 129 -11.94 7.05 3.65
CA VAL A 129 -11.12 7.80 2.69
C VAL A 129 -11.07 9.28 3.04
N THR A 130 -12.15 9.85 3.55
CA THR A 130 -12.17 11.23 4.08
C THR A 130 -11.22 11.35 5.27
N LYS A 131 -11.27 10.41 6.22
CA LYS A 131 -10.33 10.35 7.34
C LYS A 131 -8.87 10.31 6.88
N LEU A 132 -8.56 9.51 5.86
CA LEU A 132 -7.23 9.46 5.26
C LEU A 132 -6.82 10.82 4.66
N LYS A 133 -7.70 11.43 3.87
CA LYS A 133 -7.46 12.74 3.26
C LYS A 133 -7.16 13.79 4.33
N ASP A 134 -7.90 13.77 5.45
CA ASP A 134 -7.71 14.73 6.55
C ASP A 134 -6.36 14.50 7.25
N MET A 135 -5.97 13.25 7.50
CA MET A 135 -4.65 12.92 8.04
C MET A 135 -3.50 13.41 7.15
N LEU A 136 -3.64 13.26 5.83
CA LEU A 136 -2.63 13.70 4.87
C LEU A 136 -2.59 15.23 4.74
N LYS A 137 -3.75 15.90 4.67
CA LYS A 137 -3.85 17.36 4.62
C LYS A 137 -3.32 18.01 5.90
N GLY A 138 -3.60 17.42 7.06
CA GLY A 138 -3.05 17.87 8.35
C GLY A 138 -1.52 17.81 8.43
N ARG A 139 -0.88 17.10 7.51
CA ARG A 139 0.59 17.02 7.35
C ARG A 139 1.09 17.82 6.13
N ASN A 140 0.28 18.73 5.59
CA ASN A 140 0.59 19.61 4.48
C ASN A 140 0.81 18.94 3.12
N PHE A 141 0.25 17.74 2.90
CA PHE A 141 0.25 17.12 1.58
C PHE A 141 -0.92 17.63 0.72
N GLN A 142 -0.67 17.84 -0.57
CA GLN A 142 -1.76 17.91 -1.55
C GLN A 142 -2.31 16.51 -1.78
N VAL A 143 -3.63 16.35 -1.83
CA VAL A 143 -4.27 15.04 -1.93
C VAL A 143 -5.29 15.02 -3.06
N SER A 144 -5.22 14.02 -3.94
CA SER A 144 -6.26 13.70 -4.91
C SER A 144 -6.73 12.27 -4.73
N CYS A 145 -7.96 11.97 -5.16
CA CYS A 145 -8.50 10.62 -5.14
C CYS A 145 -9.27 10.37 -6.43
N GLU A 146 -9.08 9.18 -7.00
CA GLU A 146 -9.78 8.71 -8.19
C GLU A 146 -10.37 7.32 -7.93
N ASP A 147 -11.68 7.20 -8.14
CA ASP A 147 -12.37 5.92 -8.09
C ASP A 147 -12.10 5.15 -9.40
N ASN A 148 -11.75 3.87 -9.27
CA ASN A 148 -11.55 2.95 -10.39
C ASN A 148 -10.55 3.48 -11.45
N TYR A 149 -9.35 3.87 -11.01
CA TYR A 149 -8.28 4.36 -11.87
C TYR A 149 -8.09 3.45 -13.10
N ARG A 150 -8.32 4.01 -14.28
CA ARG A 150 -8.55 3.24 -15.53
C ARG A 150 -7.44 2.23 -15.86
N PRO A 151 -6.14 2.55 -15.76
CA PRO A 151 -5.09 1.57 -16.02
C PRO A 151 -5.17 0.34 -15.11
N VAL A 152 -5.53 0.51 -13.84
CA VAL A 152 -5.64 -0.60 -12.87
C VAL A 152 -6.94 -1.37 -13.09
N LEU A 153 -8.03 -0.68 -13.46
CA LEU A 153 -9.27 -1.33 -13.90
C LEU A 153 -9.03 -2.27 -15.09
N LEU A 154 -8.24 -1.84 -16.08
CA LEU A 154 -7.87 -2.67 -17.24
C LEU A 154 -7.07 -3.91 -16.84
N VAL A 155 -6.24 -3.84 -15.79
CA VAL A 155 -5.56 -5.02 -15.24
C VAL A 155 -6.58 -6.01 -14.65
N GLN A 156 -7.59 -5.54 -13.92
CA GLN A 156 -8.65 -6.42 -13.41
C GLN A 156 -9.44 -7.08 -14.55
N CYS A 157 -9.63 -6.38 -15.67
CA CYS A 157 -10.35 -6.90 -16.83
C CYS A 157 -9.70 -8.13 -17.47
N ILE A 158 -8.40 -8.38 -17.25
CA ILE A 158 -7.71 -9.59 -17.72
C ILE A 158 -8.42 -10.85 -17.19
N SER A 159 -8.91 -10.81 -15.95
CA SER A 159 -9.59 -11.94 -15.29
C SER A 159 -11.10 -12.00 -15.59
N LYS A 160 -11.72 -10.88 -15.99
CA LYS A 160 -13.17 -10.79 -16.28
C LYS A 160 -13.43 -9.95 -17.55
N PRO A 161 -12.98 -10.40 -18.74
CA PRO A 161 -12.96 -9.57 -19.94
C PRO A 161 -14.37 -9.20 -20.44
N ASN A 162 -15.36 -10.04 -20.19
CA ASN A 162 -16.75 -9.82 -20.62
C ASN A 162 -17.58 -8.97 -19.64
N HIS A 163 -16.98 -8.48 -18.55
CA HIS A 163 -17.67 -7.61 -17.60
C HIS A 163 -18.00 -6.26 -18.25
N GLU A 164 -19.14 -5.66 -17.92
CA GLU A 164 -19.61 -4.40 -18.55
C GLU A 164 -18.58 -3.27 -18.42
N ALA A 165 -17.99 -3.10 -17.24
CA ALA A 165 -16.93 -2.13 -16.97
C ALA A 165 -15.64 -2.33 -17.80
N CYS A 166 -15.49 -3.48 -18.46
CA CYS A 166 -14.34 -3.85 -19.29
C CYS A 166 -14.59 -3.68 -20.79
N ARG A 167 -15.79 -3.22 -21.18
CA ARG A 167 -16.12 -2.97 -22.59
C ARG A 167 -15.18 -1.93 -23.18
N LEU A 168 -14.42 -2.37 -24.17
CA LEU A 168 -13.63 -1.48 -25.02
C LEU A 168 -14.58 -0.72 -25.95
N CYS A 169 -14.24 0.53 -26.24
CA CYS A 169 -14.95 1.30 -27.25
C CYS A 169 -14.81 0.57 -28.60
N THR A 170 -15.92 0.13 -29.19
CA THR A 170 -15.95 -0.28 -30.59
C THR A 170 -16.01 0.99 -31.43
N SER A 171 -15.01 1.21 -32.28
CA SER A 171 -15.03 2.26 -33.29
C SER A 171 -16.33 2.13 -34.09
N ALA A 172 -17.15 3.18 -34.13
CA ALA A 172 -18.30 3.20 -35.02
C ALA A 172 -17.79 3.12 -36.46
N THR A 173 -17.89 1.94 -37.07
CA THR A 173 -17.76 1.82 -38.52
C THR A 173 -19.10 2.25 -39.08
N SER A 174 -19.24 3.55 -39.34
CA SER A 174 -20.30 4.08 -40.18
C SER A 174 -20.17 3.43 -41.56
N LEU A 175 -21.11 2.53 -41.88
CA LEU A 175 -21.40 2.04 -43.22
C LEU A 175 -22.29 3.04 -43.95
#